data_AF-A0A539D3Q8-F1
#
_entry.id   AF-A0A539D3Q8-F1
#
_cell.length_a   1.000
_cell.length_b   1.000
_cell.length_c   1.000
_cell.angle_alpha   90.00
_cell.angle_beta   90.00
_cell.angle_gamma   90.00
#
_symmetry.space_group_name_H-M   'P 1'
#
loop_
_entity.id
_entity.type
_entity.pdbx_description
1 polymer ?
#
loop_
_entity_poly.entity_id
_entity_poly.type
_entity_poly.pdbx_seq_one_letter_code
_entity_poly.pdbx_strand_id
1 'polypeptide(L)'
;TFSERFAGWPIKVRHLSRMVTAKDAAETRAGLKDGSFEIVVGTHAVLSDQVGFKDLGLVIVDEEQHFGVKHKEKLKGLLPTFIC
;
A
#
# COMPACT_ATOMS: atom_id res chain seq x y z
N THR A 1 4.77 -12.76 -11.67
CA THR A 1 4.72 -11.62 -10.73
C THR A 1 3.35 -10.94 -10.77
N PHE A 2 2.93 -10.22 -9.73
CA PHE A 2 1.60 -9.57 -9.67
C PHE A 2 1.34 -8.69 -10.91
N SER A 3 2.37 -7.94 -11.33
CA SER A 3 2.34 -7.07 -12.51
C SER A 3 2.04 -7.82 -13.82
N GLU A 4 2.58 -9.02 -14.02
CA GLU A 4 2.31 -9.84 -15.22
C GLU A 4 0.87 -10.35 -15.27
N ARG A 5 0.26 -10.60 -14.11
CA ARG A 5 -1.13 -11.08 -14.02
C ARG A 5 -2.15 -10.00 -14.41
N PHE A 6 -1.79 -8.73 -14.23
CA PHE A 6 -2.64 -7.57 -14.53
C PHE A 6 -2.22 -6.81 -15.80
N ALA A 7 -1.27 -7.32 -16.58
CA ALA A 7 -0.75 -6.65 -17.78
C ALA A 7 -1.79 -6.39 -18.88
N GLY A 8 -2.94 -7.07 -18.84
CA GLY A 8 -4.06 -6.87 -19.79
C GLY A 8 -5.18 -5.95 -19.28
N TRP A 9 -5.03 -5.37 -18.09
CA TRP A 9 -6.05 -4.53 -17.46
C TRP A 9 -5.50 -3.10 -17.32
N PRO A 10 -6.36 -2.05 -17.34
CA PRO A 10 -5.92 -0.67 -17.18
C PRO A 10 -5.49 -0.33 -15.74
N ILE A 11 -5.01 -1.33 -14.99
CA ILE A 11 -4.71 -1.25 -13.57
C ILE A 11 -3.22 -0.96 -13.39
N LYS A 12 -2.88 0.16 -12.75
CA LYS A 12 -1.49 0.50 -12.46
C LYS A 12 -1.03 -0.13 -11.16
N VAL A 13 -0.26 -1.21 -11.27
CA VAL A 13 0.38 -1.89 -10.14
C VAL A 13 1.75 -1.26 -9.86
N ARG A 14 1.99 -0.82 -8.63
CA ARG A 14 3.30 -0.35 -8.15
C ARG A 14 3.77 -1.19 -6.99
N HIS A 15 5.09 -1.28 -6.84
CA HIS A 15 5.70 -2.00 -5.72
C HIS A 15 6.39 -1.02 -4.77
N LEU A 16 6.15 -1.14 -3.47
CA LEU A 16 6.80 -0.36 -2.43
C LEU A 16 7.64 -1.30 -1.55
N SER A 17 8.95 -1.29 -1.76
CA SER A 17 9.89 -2.10 -1.00
C SER A 17 11.17 -1.33 -0.69
N ARG A 18 12.03 -1.91 0.15
CA ARG A 18 13.36 -1.34 0.43
C ARG A 18 14.27 -1.29 -0.79
N MET A 19 13.91 -2.01 -1.86
CA MET A 19 14.69 -2.12 -3.09
C MET A 19 14.27 -1.10 -4.15
N VAL A 20 13.14 -0.41 -3.98
CA VAL A 20 12.77 0.68 -4.89
C VAL A 20 13.47 1.97 -4.50
N THR A 21 13.77 2.81 -5.50
CA THR A 21 14.46 4.06 -5.24
C THR A 21 13.57 5.00 -4.41
N ALA A 22 14.20 5.91 -3.66
CA ALA A 22 13.47 6.91 -2.89
C ALA A 22 12.55 7.78 -3.78
N LYS A 23 12.96 8.00 -5.04
CA LYS A 23 12.16 8.72 -6.04
C LYS A 23 10.89 7.95 -6.40
N ASP A 24 11.01 6.67 -6.76
CA ASP A 24 9.85 5.84 -7.11
C ASP A 24 8.90 5.65 -5.93
N ALA A 25 9.46 5.54 -4.72
CA ALA A 25 8.68 5.47 -3.49
C ALA A 25 7.89 6.78 -3.27
N ALA A 26 8.51 7.94 -3.48
CA ALA A 26 7.84 9.24 -3.36
C ALA A 26 6.74 9.43 -4.42
N GLU A 27 7.02 9.07 -5.67
CA GLU A 27 6.01 9.11 -6.75
C GLU A 27 4.84 8.16 -6.45
N THR A 28 5.12 6.95 -5.96
CA THR A 28 4.07 5.99 -5.60
C THR A 28 3.18 6.53 -4.47
N ARG A 29 3.78 7.17 -3.45
CA ARG A 29 3.03 7.82 -2.35
C ARG A 29 2.18 8.98 -2.83
N ALA A 30 2.70 9.81 -3.74
CA ALA A 30 1.93 10.91 -4.32
C ALA A 30 0.74 10.36 -5.13
N GLY A 31 0.97 9.36 -5.97
CA GLY A 31 -0.11 8.77 -6.76
C GLY A 31 -1.14 7.99 -5.94
N LEU A 32 -0.76 7.41 -4.80
CA LEU A 32 -1.72 6.83 -3.83
C LEU A 32 -2.64 7.88 -3.21
N LYS A 33 -2.12 9.09 -2.96
CA LYS A 33 -2.88 10.21 -2.42
C LYS A 33 -3.82 10.83 -3.45
N ASP A 34 -3.40 10.86 -4.72
CA ASP A 34 -4.22 11.42 -5.81
C ASP A 34 -5.22 10.39 -6.39
N GLY A 35 -4.99 9.10 -6.14
CA GLY A 35 -5.77 7.98 -6.70
C GLY A 35 -5.34 7.58 -8.11
N SER A 36 -4.09 7.87 -8.48
CA SER A 36 -3.50 7.50 -9.78
C SER A 36 -3.01 6.06 -9.86
N PHE A 37 -2.88 5.39 -8.70
CA PHE A 37 -2.52 3.98 -8.60
C PHE A 37 -3.63 3.22 -7.88
N GLU A 38 -4.02 2.08 -8.45
CA GLU A 38 -5.10 1.25 -7.92
C GLU A 38 -4.58 0.14 -7.01
N ILE A 39 -3.39 -0.38 -7.29
CA ILE A 39 -2.80 -1.48 -6.51
C ILE A 39 -1.36 -1.14 -6.16
N VAL A 40 -1.07 -1.10 -4.87
CA VAL A 40 0.28 -1.02 -4.35
C VAL A 40 0.57 -2.25 -3.52
N VAL A 41 1.57 -3.01 -3.94
CA VAL A 41 2.06 -4.18 -3.21
C VAL A 41 3.35 -3.77 -2.52
N GLY A 42 3.45 -3.98 -1.22
CA GLY A 42 4.67 -3.66 -0.53
C GLY A 42 4.80 -4.36 0.80
N THR A 43 6.01 -4.31 1.32
CA THR A 43 6.29 -4.72 2.70
C THR A 43 5.89 -3.58 3.64
N HIS A 44 6.01 -3.80 4.96
CA HIS A 44 5.74 -2.87 6.07
C HIS A 44 5.94 -1.34 5.82
N ALA A 45 6.80 -0.95 4.88
CA ALA A 45 6.96 0.43 4.39
C ALA A 45 5.67 1.09 3.85
N VAL A 46 4.67 0.33 3.40
CA VAL A 46 3.39 0.87 2.90
C VAL A 46 2.52 1.46 4.02
N LEU A 47 2.80 1.07 5.27
CA LEU A 47 1.99 1.41 6.44
C LEU A 47 2.61 2.50 7.32
N SER A 48 3.65 3.17 6.82
CA SER A 48 4.22 4.34 7.47
C SER A 48 3.26 5.54 7.36
N ASP A 49 3.30 6.44 8.35
CA ASP A 49 2.51 7.69 8.41
C ASP A 49 2.63 8.61 7.19
N GLN A 50 3.58 8.31 6.30
CA GLN A 50 3.85 9.05 5.08
C GLN A 50 2.98 8.62 3.89
N VAL A 51 2.18 7.55 4.04
CA VAL A 51 1.33 7.03 2.96
C VAL A 51 -0.11 7.44 3.22
N GLY A 52 -0.59 8.42 2.44
CA GLY A 52 -1.98 8.84 2.43
C GLY A 52 -2.72 8.17 1.27
N PHE A 53 -3.92 7.66 1.54
CA PHE A 53 -4.77 7.02 0.55
C PHE A 53 -6.01 7.87 0.30
N LYS A 54 -6.42 8.01 -0.96
CA LYS A 54 -7.66 8.71 -1.32
C LYS A 54 -8.90 7.90 -0.98
N ASP A 55 -8.89 6.62 -1.35
CA ASP A 55 -9.99 5.69 -1.16
C ASP A 55 -9.41 4.29 -0.98
N LEU A 56 -9.36 3.81 0.26
CA LEU A 56 -8.70 2.56 0.63
C LEU A 56 -9.75 1.49 0.96
N GLY A 57 -10.02 0.61 0.00
CA GLY A 57 -11.04 -0.44 0.14
C GLY A 57 -10.52 -1.77 0.71
N LEU A 58 -9.23 -2.07 0.53
CA LEU A 58 -8.64 -3.35 0.93
C LEU A 58 -7.18 -3.17 1.34
N VAL A 59 -6.83 -3.73 2.48
CA VAL A 59 -5.44 -3.86 2.94
C VAL A 59 -5.21 -5.32 3.28
N ILE A 60 -4.11 -5.87 2.75
CA ILE A 60 -3.63 -7.21 3.05
C ILE A 60 -2.30 -7.03 3.79
N VAL A 61 -2.21 -7.57 5.00
CA VAL A 61 -0.98 -7.53 5.81
C VAL A 61 -0.43 -8.94 5.89
N ASP A 62 0.73 -9.15 5.27
CA ASP A 62 1.48 -10.39 5.46
C ASP A 62 2.45 -10.22 6.64
N GLU A 63 2.52 -11.23 7.52
CA GLU A 63 3.26 -11.22 8.80
C GLU A 63 2.81 -10.17 9.85
N GLU A 64 1.55 -10.26 10.30
CA GLU A 64 0.96 -9.41 11.35
C GLU A 64 1.79 -9.32 12.66
N GLN A 65 2.58 -10.34 12.98
CA GLN A 65 3.44 -10.39 14.16
C GLN A 65 4.51 -9.28 14.23
N HIS A 66 4.87 -8.68 13.10
CA HIS A 66 5.77 -7.52 13.05
C HIS A 66 5.03 -6.18 13.21
N PHE A 67 3.70 -6.18 13.17
CA PHE A 67 2.86 -5.00 13.42
C PHE A 67 2.62 -4.80 14.91
N GLY A 68 3.37 -3.87 15.50
CA GLY A 68 3.09 -3.40 16.86
C GLY A 68 1.69 -2.76 16.99
N VAL A 69 1.11 -2.84 18.19
CA VAL A 69 -0.27 -2.41 18.51
C VAL A 69 -0.59 -0.98 18.04
N LYS A 70 0.38 -0.06 18.05
CA LYS A 70 0.22 1.33 17.61
C LYS A 70 -0.14 1.49 16.12
N HIS A 71 0.38 0.62 15.24
CA HIS A 71 0.08 0.71 13.80
C HIS A 71 -1.31 0.16 13.48
N LYS A 72 -1.76 -0.87 14.22
CA LYS A 72 -3.12 -1.41 14.12
C LYS A 72 -4.21 -0.38 14.45
N GLU A 73 -4.01 0.38 15.53
CA GLU A 73 -5.00 1.39 15.94
C GLU A 73 -5.12 2.54 14.91
N LYS A 74 -4.01 2.94 14.28
CA LYS A 74 -4.07 3.91 13.16
C LYS A 74 -4.82 3.37 11.95
N LEU A 75 -4.63 2.09 11.62
CA LEU A 75 -5.31 1.44 10.51
C LEU A 75 -6.82 1.30 10.72
N LYS A 76 -7.25 1.00 11.95
CA LYS A 76 -8.67 0.92 12.30
C LYS A 76 -9.42 2.23 12.09
N GLY A 77 -8.75 3.38 12.23
CA GLY A 77 -9.37 4.69 11.99
C GLY A 77 -9.63 5.01 10.52
N LEU A 78 -8.97 4.30 9.59
CA LEU A 78 -9.00 4.57 8.15
C LEU A 78 -9.77 3.51 7.35
N LEU A 79 -10.06 2.34 7.91
CA LEU A 79 -10.53 1.19 7.15
C LEU A 79 -11.89 0.64 7.63
N PRO A 80 -12.86 0.43 6.73
CA PRO A 80 -14.10 -0.30 7.05
C PRO A 80 -13.89 -1.83 7.12
N THR A 81 -12.86 -2.37 6.45
CA THR A 81 -12.60 -3.82 6.38
C THR A 81 -11.09 -4.10 6.46
N PHE A 82 -10.65 -4.72 7.55
CA PHE A 82 -9.25 -5.15 7.76
C PHE A 82 -9.21 -6.68 7.76
N ILE A 83 -8.53 -7.29 6.79
CA ILE A 83 -8.42 -8.76 6.70
C ILE A 83 -7.01 -9.15 7.14
N CYS A 84 -7.00 -9.86 8.27
CA CYS A 84 -5.89 -10.61 8.84
C CYS A 84 -5.32 -11.64 7.84
#